data_AF-A0A2D4MWI6-F1
#
_entry.id   AF-A0A2D4MWI6-F1
#
_cell.length_a   1.000
_cell.length_b   1.000
_cell.length_c   1.000
_cell.angle_alpha   90.00
_cell.angle_beta   90.00
_cell.angle_gamma   90.00
#
_symmetry.space_group_name_H-M   'P 1'
#
loop_
_entity.id
_entity.type
_entity.pdbx_description
1 polymer ?
#
loop_
_entity_poly.entity_id
_entity_poly.type
_entity_poly.pdbx_seq_one_letter_code
_entity_poly.pdbx_strand_id
1 'polypeptide(L)'
;MLHQHYHFCSLFTLYSFFLLYIPDPLVPRKLSVKAEKGNPALSVAWAKPVSKPERCQLQLRHPENSTLLQHHTLTQWQVCHIFQGLVPGRNYSISLICVAGPYKNSSEMIVTPI
;
A
#
# COMPACT_ATOMS: atom_id res chain seq x y z
N MET A 1 37.63 -30.36 18.68
CA MET A 1 37.23 -28.98 18.97
C MET A 1 36.85 -28.14 17.73
N LEU A 2 36.87 -28.65 16.49
CA LEU A 2 36.42 -27.89 15.32
C LEU A 2 34.89 -27.89 15.09
N HIS A 3 34.16 -28.92 15.55
CA HIS A 3 32.75 -29.10 15.19
C HIS A 3 31.80 -28.05 15.83
N GLN A 4 32.13 -27.56 17.03
CA GLN A 4 31.31 -26.55 17.71
C GLN A 4 31.47 -25.14 17.12
N HIS A 5 32.64 -24.85 16.52
CA HIS A 5 32.94 -23.54 15.93
C HIS A 5 32.20 -23.32 14.60
N TYR A 6 32.03 -24.39 13.79
CA TYR A 6 31.24 -24.35 12.55
C TYR A 6 29.75 -24.09 12.80
N HIS A 7 29.18 -24.72 13.83
CA HIS A 7 27.78 -24.52 14.18
C HIS A 7 27.51 -23.08 14.64
N PHE A 8 28.43 -22.48 15.39
CA PHE A 8 28.32 -21.11 15.86
C PHE A 8 28.46 -20.08 14.72
N CYS A 9 29.40 -20.32 13.80
CA CYS A 9 29.62 -19.45 12.63
C CYS A 9 28.42 -19.49 11.66
N SER A 10 27.82 -20.68 11.44
CA SER A 10 26.61 -20.86 10.63
C SER A 10 25.37 -20.19 11.24
N LEU A 11 25.21 -20.28 12.57
CA LEU A 11 24.11 -19.61 13.26
C LEU A 11 24.25 -18.08 13.23
N PHE A 12 25.48 -17.56 13.33
CA PHE A 12 25.73 -16.12 13.28
C PHE A 12 25.50 -15.52 11.89
N THR A 13 25.90 -16.24 10.83
CA THR A 13 25.58 -15.83 9.45
C THR A 13 24.09 -15.89 9.17
N LEU A 14 23.39 -16.98 9.54
CA LEU A 14 21.93 -17.07 9.39
C LEU A 14 21.18 -15.97 10.15
N TYR A 15 21.61 -15.63 11.37
CA TYR A 15 21.04 -14.53 12.14
C TYR A 15 21.28 -13.16 11.48
N SER A 16 22.48 -12.95 10.93
CA SER A 16 22.83 -11.73 10.18
C SER A 16 22.04 -11.60 8.88
N PHE A 17 21.80 -12.70 8.17
CA PHE A 17 20.93 -12.75 6.99
C PHE A 17 19.47 -12.45 7.35
N PHE A 18 18.97 -12.96 8.48
CA PHE A 18 17.60 -12.68 8.95
C PHE A 18 17.40 -11.22 9.37
N LEU A 19 18.42 -10.58 9.94
CA LEU A 19 18.40 -9.15 10.29
C LEU A 19 18.43 -8.21 9.08
N LEU A 20 18.87 -8.69 7.91
CA LEU A 20 18.92 -7.94 6.66
C LEU A 20 17.74 -8.22 5.72
N TYR A 21 16.91 -9.22 6.02
CA TYR A 21 15.76 -9.56 5.20
C TYR A 21 14.61 -8.57 5.45
N ILE A 22 14.46 -7.60 4.55
CA ILE A 22 13.28 -6.74 4.50
C ILE A 22 12.21 -7.49 3.67
N PRO A 23 11.09 -7.92 4.26
CA PRO A 23 10.04 -8.60 3.51
C PRO A 23 9.39 -7.65 2.50
N ASP A 24 8.89 -8.20 1.39
CA ASP A 24 8.12 -7.42 0.42
C ASP A 24 6.94 -6.71 1.10
N PRO A 25 6.71 -5.41 0.78
CA PRO A 25 5.63 -4.67 1.40
C PRO A 25 4.29 -5.30 1.05
N LEU A 26 3.56 -5.71 2.08
CA LEU A 26 2.25 -6.34 1.92
C LEU A 26 1.19 -5.27 1.65
N VAL A 27 0.68 -5.23 0.43
CA VAL A 27 -0.41 -4.33 0.05
C VAL A 27 -1.76 -4.98 0.38
N PRO A 28 -2.69 -4.26 1.03
CA PRO A 28 -4.08 -4.68 1.16
C PRO A 28 -4.68 -5.12 -0.18
N ARG A 29 -5.16 -6.36 -0.21
CA ARG A 29 -5.87 -6.91 -1.37
C ARG A 29 -7.33 -6.47 -1.33
N LYS A 30 -8.02 -6.53 -2.48
CA LYS A 30 -9.44 -6.14 -2.63
C LYS A 30 -9.69 -4.66 -2.36
N LEU A 31 -9.06 -3.81 -3.16
CA LEU A 31 -9.43 -2.40 -3.21
C LEU A 31 -10.87 -2.31 -3.75
N SER A 32 -11.72 -1.50 -3.13
CA SER A 32 -13.07 -1.22 -3.58
C SER A 32 -13.25 0.30 -3.57
N VAL A 33 -13.66 0.85 -4.71
CA VAL A 33 -13.90 2.28 -4.87
C VAL A 33 -15.36 2.48 -5.23
N LYS A 34 -16.01 3.44 -4.57
CA LYS A 34 -17.41 3.79 -4.82
C LYS A 34 -17.55 5.31 -4.83
N ALA A 35 -18.29 5.83 -5.79
CA ALA A 35 -18.73 7.22 -5.76
C ALA A 35 -19.83 7.42 -4.71
N GLU A 36 -19.68 8.47 -3.90
CA GLU A 36 -20.69 8.87 -2.94
C GLU A 36 -21.89 9.49 -3.65
N LYS A 37 -23.09 9.18 -3.16
CA LYS A 37 -24.32 9.64 -3.80
C LYS A 37 -24.54 11.12 -3.46
N GLY A 38 -24.61 11.97 -4.48
CA GLY A 38 -24.94 13.38 -4.33
C GLY A 38 -23.78 14.28 -3.88
N ASN A 39 -22.55 13.74 -3.77
CA ASN A 39 -21.35 14.52 -3.49
C ASN A 39 -20.23 14.09 -4.46
N PRO A 40 -19.37 15.01 -4.93
CA PRO A 40 -18.21 14.65 -5.73
C PRO A 40 -17.11 14.09 -4.82
N ALA A 41 -17.35 12.90 -4.29
CA ALA A 41 -16.46 12.20 -3.37
C ALA A 41 -16.36 10.71 -3.70
N LEU A 42 -15.16 10.15 -3.58
CA LEU A 42 -14.89 8.73 -3.79
C LEU A 42 -14.53 8.07 -2.47
N SER A 43 -15.36 7.11 -2.06
CA SER A 43 -15.11 6.24 -0.92
C SER A 43 -14.28 5.04 -1.37
N VAL A 44 -13.11 4.89 -0.76
CA VAL A 44 -12.17 3.83 -1.04
C VAL A 44 -12.04 2.95 0.19
N ALA A 45 -12.25 1.66 0.04
CA ALA A 45 -12.11 0.65 1.09
C ALA A 45 -11.16 -0.45 0.64
N TRP A 46 -10.47 -1.08 1.59
CA TRP A 46 -9.57 -2.21 1.34
C TRP A 46 -9.64 -3.21 2.48
N ALA A 47 -9.17 -4.44 2.22
CA ALA A 47 -9.12 -5.47 3.26
C ALA A 47 -8.20 -5.04 4.41
N LYS A 48 -8.52 -5.47 5.63
CA LYS A 48 -7.68 -5.22 6.81
C LYS A 48 -6.24 -5.68 6.54
N PRO A 49 -5.23 -4.82 6.77
CA PRO A 49 -3.84 -5.22 6.66
C PRO A 49 -3.56 -6.44 7.55
N VAL A 50 -2.89 -7.47 7.01
CA VAL A 50 -2.50 -8.66 7.79
C VAL A 50 -1.38 -8.31 8.78
N SER A 51 -0.59 -7.29 8.47
CA SER A 51 0.50 -6.76 9.30
C SER A 51 0.44 -5.24 9.37
N LYS A 52 1.22 -4.64 10.27
CA LYS A 52 1.35 -3.19 10.38
C LYS A 52 1.87 -2.63 9.05
N PRO A 53 1.11 -1.79 8.33
CA PRO A 53 1.63 -1.13 7.14
C PRO A 53 2.75 -0.18 7.58
N GLU A 54 3.98 -0.45 7.18
CA GLU A 54 5.11 0.40 7.56
C GLU A 54 4.97 1.79 6.93
N ARG A 55 4.72 1.86 5.62
CA ARG A 55 4.46 3.09 4.87
C ARG A 55 3.58 2.79 3.66
N CYS A 56 2.27 2.81 3.85
CA CYS A 56 1.31 2.69 2.75
C CYS A 56 0.66 4.03 2.45
N GLN A 57 0.46 4.31 1.16
CA GLN A 57 -0.14 5.55 0.67
C GLN A 57 -1.18 5.23 -0.39
N LEU A 58 -2.39 5.73 -0.18
CA LEU A 58 -3.44 5.72 -1.17
C LEU A 58 -3.22 6.90 -2.12
N GLN A 59 -3.31 6.66 -3.42
CA GLN A 59 -3.04 7.67 -4.44
C GLN A 59 -4.22 7.77 -5.39
N LEU A 60 -4.73 8.99 -5.53
CA LEU A 60 -5.72 9.39 -6.51
C LEU A 60 -5.01 10.08 -7.67
N ARG A 61 -5.25 9.58 -8.89
CA ARG A 61 -4.66 10.08 -10.12
C ARG A 61 -5.72 10.59 -11.09
N HIS A 62 -5.30 11.55 -11.90
CA HIS A 62 -6.12 12.11 -12.96
C HIS A 62 -6.31 11.12 -14.12
N PRO A 63 -7.52 11.03 -14.72
CA PRO A 63 -7.82 10.10 -15.82
C PRO A 63 -6.87 10.20 -17.00
N GLU A 64 -6.60 11.44 -17.42
CA GLU A 64 -6.04 11.71 -18.75
C GLU A 64 -4.52 11.55 -18.80
N ASN A 65 -3.84 11.90 -17.71
CA ASN A 65 -2.38 12.00 -17.67
C ASN A 65 -1.77 11.22 -16.50
N SER A 66 -2.58 10.44 -15.76
CA SER A 66 -2.15 9.69 -14.58
C SER A 66 -1.40 10.54 -13.53
N THR A 67 -1.60 11.87 -13.54
CA THR A 67 -0.92 12.77 -12.61
C THR A 67 -1.51 12.59 -11.22
N LEU A 68 -0.64 12.55 -10.20
CA LEU A 68 -1.07 12.43 -8.81
C LEU A 68 -1.82 13.70 -8.39
N LEU A 69 -3.10 13.55 -8.06
CA LEU A 69 -3.96 14.65 -7.61
C LEU A 69 -3.96 14.75 -6.08
N GLN A 70 -4.18 13.62 -5.42
CA GLN A 70 -4.24 13.53 -3.97
C GLN A 70 -3.54 12.25 -3.53
N HIS A 71 -2.92 12.30 -2.35
CA HIS A 71 -2.41 11.11 -1.70
C HIS A 71 -2.76 11.16 -0.22
N HIS A 72 -3.00 9.99 0.36
CA HIS A 72 -3.30 9.83 1.79
C HIS A 72 -2.41 8.75 2.36
N THR A 73 -1.65 9.07 3.40
CA THR A 73 -0.82 8.08 4.11
C THR A 73 -1.71 7.30 5.07
N LEU A 74 -1.71 5.98 4.95
CA LEU A 74 -2.55 5.12 5.78
C LEU A 74 -2.09 5.15 7.22
N THR A 75 -3.04 5.33 8.14
CA THR A 75 -2.80 5.15 9.56
C THR A 75 -2.91 3.68 9.95
N GLN A 76 -2.43 3.35 11.15
CA GLN A 76 -2.45 1.98 11.63
C GLN A 76 -3.90 1.49 11.71
N TRP A 77 -4.19 0.34 11.07
CA TRP A 77 -5.52 -0.27 10.99
C TRP A 77 -6.58 0.49 10.18
N GLN A 78 -6.20 1.53 9.44
CA GLN A 78 -7.11 2.18 8.50
C GLN A 78 -7.51 1.20 7.38
N VAL A 79 -8.82 1.09 7.14
CA VAL A 79 -9.41 0.20 6.11
C VAL A 79 -10.23 0.95 5.06
N CYS A 80 -10.46 2.25 5.27
CA CYS A 80 -11.19 3.09 4.34
C CYS A 80 -10.68 4.54 4.37
N HIS A 81 -10.92 5.26 3.29
CA HIS A 81 -10.66 6.68 3.14
C HIS A 81 -11.63 7.28 2.11
N ILE A 82 -11.98 8.55 2.26
CA ILE A 82 -12.87 9.25 1.33
C ILE A 82 -12.11 10.44 0.74
N PHE A 83 -11.95 10.43 -0.58
CA PHE A 83 -11.47 11.58 -1.32
C PHE A 83 -12.65 12.53 -1.59
N GLN A 84 -12.50 13.81 -1.25
CA GLN A 84 -13.53 14.83 -1.42
C GLN A 84 -13.01 15.95 -2.33
N GLY A 85 -13.94 16.77 -2.85
CA GLY A 85 -13.60 17.90 -3.72
C GLY A 85 -13.22 17.46 -5.14
N LEU A 86 -13.82 16.38 -5.63
CA LEU A 86 -13.61 15.90 -6.98
C LEU A 86 -14.46 16.69 -7.98
N VAL A 87 -14.21 16.49 -9.27
CA VAL A 87 -14.94 17.15 -10.35
C VAL A 87 -15.84 16.12 -11.04
N PRO A 88 -17.18 16.31 -11.05
CA PRO A 88 -18.13 15.49 -11.80
C PRO A 88 -17.79 15.38 -13.29
N GLY A 89 -18.10 14.24 -13.90
CA GLY A 89 -17.85 13.92 -15.30
C GLY A 89 -16.44 13.42 -15.60
N ARG A 90 -15.69 12.98 -14.59
CA ARG A 90 -14.29 12.51 -14.74
C ARG A 90 -14.10 11.11 -14.15
N ASN A 91 -13.20 10.35 -14.78
CA ASN A 91 -12.83 9.00 -14.38
C ASN A 91 -11.55 9.01 -13.55
N TYR A 92 -11.64 8.98 -12.23
CA TYR A 92 -10.44 9.01 -11.39
C TYR A 92 -9.82 7.62 -11.27
N SER A 93 -8.48 7.56 -11.21
CA SER A 93 -7.73 6.32 -11.03
C SER A 93 -7.16 6.24 -9.61
N ILE A 94 -7.44 5.14 -8.90
CA ILE A 94 -7.07 4.96 -7.51
C ILE A 94 -6.14 3.75 -7.42
N SER A 95 -5.04 3.90 -6.69
CA SER A 95 -4.14 2.80 -6.37
C SER A 95 -3.61 2.93 -4.95
N LEU A 96 -3.38 1.81 -4.28
CA LEU A 96 -2.72 1.77 -2.98
C LEU A 96 -1.27 1.31 -3.16
N ILE A 97 -0.30 2.05 -2.64
CA ILE A 97 1.12 1.71 -2.75
C ILE A 97 1.69 1.55 -1.35
N CYS A 98 2.44 0.48 -1.11
CA CYS A 98 3.16 0.25 0.14
C CYS A 98 4.66 0.15 -0.12
N VAL A 99 5.45 0.70 0.80
CA VAL A 99 6.91 0.73 0.73
C VAL A 99 7.49 0.11 2.00
N ALA A 100 8.42 -0.83 1.83
CA ALA A 100 9.20 -1.43 2.91
C ALA A 100 10.69 -1.37 2.51
N GLY A 101 11.42 -0.42 3.11
CA GLY A 101 12.80 -0.12 2.72
C GLY A 101 12.93 0.23 1.23
N PRO A 102 13.76 -0.49 0.44
CA PRO A 102 13.92 -0.26 -1.00
C PRO A 102 12.79 -0.88 -1.84
N TYR A 103 11.98 -1.76 -1.25
CA TYR A 103 10.92 -2.48 -1.95
C TYR A 103 9.64 -1.67 -1.95
N LYS A 104 8.95 -1.67 -3.09
CA LYS A 104 7.63 -1.05 -3.27
C LYS A 104 6.69 -2.04 -3.94
N ASN A 105 5.44 -2.03 -3.50
CA ASN A 105 4.39 -2.86 -4.07
C ASN A 105 3.10 -2.04 -4.18
N SER A 106 2.29 -2.33 -5.17
CA SER A 106 1.06 -1.60 -5.47
C SER A 106 -0.13 -2.54 -5.62
N SER A 107 -1.30 -2.09 -5.19
CA SER A 107 -2.55 -2.77 -5.47
C SER A 107 -2.93 -2.62 -6.93
N GLU A 108 -4.00 -3.31 -7.31
CA GLU A 108 -4.72 -3.04 -8.54
C GLU A 108 -5.13 -1.56 -8.61
N MET A 109 -5.08 -1.03 -9.83
CA MET A 109 -5.58 0.31 -10.13
C MET A 109 -7.06 0.21 -10.49
N ILE A 110 -7.90 0.96 -9.79
CA ILE A 110 -9.34 1.01 -10.04
C ILE A 110 -9.68 2.37 -10.63
N VAL A 111 -10.37 2.37 -11.77
CA VAL A 111 -10.88 3.58 -12.41
C VAL A 111 -12.37 3.71 -12.07
N THR A 112 -12.77 4.87 -11.55
CA THR A 112 -14.17 5.09 -11.12
C THR A 112 -14.66 6.45 -11.62
N PRO A 113 -15.81 6.50 -12.32
CA PRO A 113 -16.47 7.75 -12.70
C PRO A 113 -17.10 8.43 -11.48
N ILE A 114 -17.00 9.76 -11.43
CA ILE A 114 -17.69 10.66 -10.50
C ILE A 114 -18.65 11.55 -11.29
#